data_AF-A0A2H5ZEK5-F1
#
_entry.id   AF-A0A2H5ZEK5-F1
#
_cell.length_a   1.000
_cell.length_b   1.000
_cell.length_c   1.000
_cell.angle_alpha   90.00
_cell.angle_beta   90.00
_cell.angle_gamma   90.00
#
_symmetry.space_group_name_H-M   'P 1'
#
loop_
_entity.id
_entity.type
_entity.pdbx_description
1 polymer ?
#
loop_
_entity_poly.entity_id
_entity_poly.type
_entity_poly.pdbx_seq_one_letter_code
_entity_poly.pdbx_strand_id
1 'polypeptide(L)'
;MANLAGMTLEAITRRWPGTVEVLESHGLDLCCGGSRTLAEAAQEHGLPLEPLLERLRAAGADEGDEKVLDVRAMPPAQRHPTIFATFEALAPGESFLLVNDHDPKPLFYQFQAERPGQFEWTPLETGPERWVIRIGKVGR
;
A
#
# COMPACT_ATOMS: atom_id res chain seq x y z
N MET A 1 -11.48 -0.23 2.41
CA MET A 1 -11.87 0.19 1.05
C MET A 1 -11.51 1.65 0.93
N ALA A 2 -10.54 1.99 0.07
CA ALA A 2 -10.11 3.37 -0.10
C ALA A 2 -11.32 4.15 -0.57
N ASN A 3 -11.67 5.20 0.18
CA ASN A 3 -12.65 6.16 -0.29
C ASN A 3 -11.99 7.07 -1.35
N LEU A 4 -11.63 6.50 -2.50
CA LEU A 4 -11.04 7.23 -3.63
C LEU A 4 -11.91 8.41 -4.06
N ALA A 5 -13.23 8.22 -4.03
CA ALA A 5 -14.21 9.25 -4.35
C ALA A 5 -14.03 10.52 -3.49
N GLY A 6 -13.69 10.36 -2.21
CA GLY A 6 -13.45 11.46 -1.27
C GLY A 6 -12.00 11.95 -1.19
N MET A 7 -11.06 11.30 -1.89
CA MET A 7 -9.66 11.75 -1.94
C MET A 7 -9.47 12.82 -3.00
N THR A 8 -8.55 13.76 -2.74
CA THR A 8 -8.19 14.78 -3.73
C THR A 8 -7.38 14.18 -4.88
N LEU A 9 -7.48 14.76 -6.08
CA LEU A 9 -6.71 14.31 -7.24
C LEU A 9 -5.20 14.32 -6.97
N GLU A 10 -4.71 15.32 -6.22
CA GLU A 10 -3.31 15.37 -5.77
C GLU A 10 -2.97 14.20 -4.82
N ALA A 11 -3.83 13.90 -3.85
CA ALA A 11 -3.60 12.79 -2.93
C ALA A 11 -3.61 11.44 -3.64
N ILE A 12 -4.48 11.26 -4.63
CA ILE A 12 -4.58 10.04 -5.44
C ILE A 12 -3.30 9.89 -6.27
N THR A 13 -2.90 10.91 -7.04
CA THR A 13 -1.73 10.82 -7.92
C THR A 13 -0.41 10.73 -7.15
N ARG A 14 -0.31 11.36 -5.97
CA ARG A 14 0.84 11.20 -5.08
C ARG A 14 0.94 9.79 -4.51
N ARG A 15 -0.20 9.17 -4.18
CA ARG A 15 -0.23 7.83 -3.58
C ARG A 15 -0.16 6.71 -4.61
N TRP A 16 -0.72 6.93 -5.79
CA TRP A 16 -0.74 5.99 -6.91
C TRP A 16 -0.35 6.69 -8.21
N PRO A 17 0.95 6.92 -8.47
CA PRO A 17 1.39 7.63 -9.68
C PRO A 17 0.91 6.99 -11.00
N GLY A 18 0.62 5.69 -11.00
CA GLY A 18 0.02 4.98 -12.15
C GLY A 18 -1.35 5.51 -12.56
N THR A 19 -2.07 6.24 -11.70
CA THR A 19 -3.37 6.82 -12.06
C THR A 19 -3.30 8.08 -12.89
N VAL A 20 -2.12 8.72 -13.01
CA VAL A 20 -1.96 9.99 -13.72
C VAL A 20 -2.45 9.86 -15.17
N GLU A 21 -2.01 8.82 -15.88
CA GLU A 21 -2.42 8.56 -17.27
C GLU A 21 -3.94 8.35 -17.39
N VAL A 22 -4.57 7.68 -16.41
CA VAL A 22 -6.01 7.47 -16.40
C VAL A 22 -6.76 8.80 -16.24
N LEU A 23 -6.36 9.63 -15.29
CA LEU A 23 -6.99 10.93 -15.02
C LEU A 23 -6.84 11.88 -16.21
N GLU A 24 -5.64 11.98 -16.79
CA GLU A 24 -5.36 12.81 -17.96
C GLU A 24 -6.17 12.38 -19.19
N SER A 25 -6.33 11.07 -19.42
CA SER A 25 -7.13 10.56 -20.54
C SER A 25 -8.62 10.93 -20.47
N HIS A 26 -9.09 11.35 -19.29
CA HIS A 26 -10.46 11.82 -19.05
C HIS A 26 -10.56 13.35 -18.87
N GLY A 27 -9.45 14.07 -19.07
CA GLY A 27 -9.41 15.53 -18.93
C GLY A 27 -9.42 16.04 -17.50
N LEU A 28 -9.08 15.19 -16.52
CA LEU A 28 -8.96 15.55 -15.11
C LEU A 28 -7.50 15.95 -14.82
N ASP A 29 -7.11 17.16 -15.22
CA ASP A 29 -5.75 17.67 -15.00
C ASP A 29 -5.53 18.16 -13.55
N LEU A 30 -4.28 18.10 -13.10
CA LEU A 30 -3.87 18.63 -11.79
C LEU A 30 -3.63 20.15 -11.80
N CYS A 31 -3.55 20.78 -12.97
CA CYS A 31 -3.17 22.18 -13.15
C CYS A 31 -4.22 23.15 -12.61
N CYS A 32 -5.50 22.77 -12.63
CA CYS A 32 -6.60 23.63 -12.15
C CYS A 32 -7.39 23.04 -10.97
N GLY A 33 -7.12 21.80 -10.54
CA GLY A 33 -8.03 21.06 -9.64
C GLY A 33 -7.40 20.11 -8.63
N GLY A 34 -6.11 20.19 -8.34
CA GLY A 34 -5.43 19.26 -7.40
C GLY A 34 -6.08 19.14 -6.01
N SER A 35 -6.76 20.18 -5.53
CA SER A 35 -7.47 20.19 -4.24
C SER A 35 -8.90 19.61 -4.29
N ARG A 36 -9.48 19.41 -5.49
CA ARG A 36 -10.81 18.81 -5.63
C ARG A 36 -10.76 17.32 -5.38
N THR A 37 -11.82 16.78 -4.81
CA THR A 37 -12.01 15.33 -4.70
C THR A 37 -12.26 14.72 -6.07
N LEU A 38 -11.98 13.42 -6.20
CA LEU A 38 -12.29 12.67 -7.41
C LEU A 38 -13.76 12.77 -7.78
N ALA A 39 -14.67 12.70 -6.80
CA ALA A 39 -16.11 12.80 -7.03
C ALA A 39 -16.52 14.19 -7.55
N GLU A 40 -15.99 15.26 -6.98
CA GLU A 40 -16.25 16.63 -7.43
C GLU A 40 -15.75 16.86 -8.86
N ALA A 41 -14.52 16.42 -9.14
CA ALA A 41 -13.92 16.57 -10.47
C ALA A 41 -14.67 15.74 -11.52
N ALA A 42 -15.09 14.51 -11.19
CA ALA A 42 -15.93 13.70 -12.06
C ALA A 42 -17.28 14.38 -12.35
N GLN A 43 -17.92 14.95 -11.33
CA GLN A 43 -19.19 15.66 -11.48
C GLN A 43 -19.08 16.90 -12.37
N GLU A 44 -18.06 17.74 -12.18
CA GLU A 44 -17.83 18.95 -12.99
C GLU A 44 -17.61 18.61 -14.48
N HIS A 45 -16.95 17.49 -14.77
CA HIS A 45 -16.65 17.03 -16.12
C HIS A 45 -17.74 16.12 -16.72
N GLY A 46 -18.82 15.86 -15.98
CA GLY A 46 -19.90 14.98 -16.42
C GLY A 46 -19.48 13.51 -16.60
N LEU A 47 -18.43 13.08 -15.90
CA LEU A 47 -17.91 11.72 -15.93
C LEU A 47 -18.66 10.83 -14.94
N PRO A 48 -19.03 9.59 -15.32
CA PRO A 48 -19.62 8.65 -14.38
C PRO A 48 -18.55 8.18 -13.38
N LEU A 49 -18.84 8.31 -12.08
CA LEU A 49 -17.89 8.03 -11.01
C LEU A 49 -17.49 6.56 -10.95
N GLU A 50 -18.44 5.64 -11.04
CA GLU A 50 -18.18 4.19 -10.94
C GLU A 50 -17.21 3.67 -12.01
N PRO A 51 -17.39 3.91 -13.33
CA PRO A 51 -16.42 3.50 -14.35
C PRO A 51 -15.05 4.15 -14.19
N LEU A 52 -15.00 5.39 -13.68
CA LEU A 52 -13.74 6.06 -13.39
C LEU A 52 -12.99 5.39 -12.23
N LEU A 53 -13.70 5.03 -11.16
CA LEU A 53 -13.14 4.27 -10.04
C LEU A 53 -12.60 2.92 -10.48
N GLU A 54 -13.31 2.21 -11.35
CA GLU A 54 -12.85 0.93 -11.91
C GLU A 54 -11.55 1.10 -12.70
N ARG A 55 -11.46 2.13 -13.55
CA ARG A 55 -10.24 2.43 -14.31
C ARG A 55 -9.06 2.82 -13.42
N LEU A 56 -9.31 3.59 -12.35
CA LEU A 56 -8.29 3.97 -11.39
C LEU A 56 -7.77 2.76 -10.61
N ARG A 57 -8.65 1.85 -10.18
CA ARG A 57 -8.27 0.58 -9.55
C ARG A 57 -7.47 -0.31 -10.51
N ALA A 58 -7.88 -0.41 -11.77
CA ALA A 58 -7.13 -1.14 -12.79
C ALA A 58 -5.72 -0.55 -13.03
N ALA A 59 -5.54 0.75 -12.77
CA ALA A 59 -4.25 1.43 -12.80
C ALA A 59 -3.49 1.41 -11.46
N GLY A 60 -3.95 0.61 -10.50
CA GLY A 60 -3.28 0.39 -9.21
C GLY A 60 -3.76 1.28 -8.06
N ALA A 61 -4.75 2.15 -8.24
CA ALA A 61 -5.39 2.84 -7.13
C ALA A 61 -6.44 1.96 -6.44
N ASP A 62 -5.96 0.88 -5.82
CA ASP A 62 -6.72 0.15 -4.82
C ASP A 62 -6.03 0.33 -3.45
N GLU A 63 -6.83 0.34 -2.38
CA GLU A 63 -6.32 0.27 -1.00
C GLU A 63 -5.71 -1.11 -0.70
N GLY A 64 -5.86 -2.05 -1.62
CA GLY A 64 -5.31 -3.39 -1.57
C GLY A 64 -3.82 -3.53 -1.92
N ASP A 65 -3.11 -2.45 -2.22
CA ASP A 65 -1.69 -2.50 -2.64
C ASP A 65 -0.70 -2.19 -1.51
N GLU A 66 -1.04 -2.60 -0.28
CA GLU A 66 0.02 -2.76 0.72
C GLU A 66 0.91 -3.91 0.24
N LYS A 67 2.13 -3.57 -0.21
CA LYS A 67 3.08 -4.51 -0.83
C LYS A 67 3.07 -5.86 -0.11
N VAL A 68 2.69 -6.92 -0.81
CA VAL A 68 2.68 -8.27 -0.22
C VAL A 68 4.03 -8.94 -0.48
N LEU A 69 4.72 -9.35 0.57
CA LEU A 69 5.89 -10.20 0.53
C LEU A 69 5.50 -11.60 1.02
N ASP A 70 5.23 -12.50 0.10
CA ASP A 70 4.99 -13.92 0.40
C ASP A 70 6.30 -14.70 0.37
N VAL A 71 6.72 -15.19 1.54
CA VAL A 71 8.00 -15.91 1.70
C VAL A 71 7.84 -17.42 1.78
N ARG A 72 6.61 -17.95 1.64
CA ARG A 72 6.34 -19.40 1.81
C ARG A 72 7.07 -20.25 0.78
N ALA A 73 7.18 -19.75 -0.46
CA ALA A 73 7.92 -20.41 -1.54
C ALA A 73 9.44 -20.13 -1.51
N MET A 74 9.92 -19.26 -0.62
CA MET A 74 11.33 -18.88 -0.56
C MET A 74 12.16 -19.86 0.28
N PRO A 75 13.42 -20.15 -0.11
CA PRO A 75 14.35 -20.90 0.73
C PRO A 75 14.52 -20.23 2.11
N PRO A 76 14.54 -20.99 3.23
CA PRO A 76 14.60 -20.41 4.58
C PRO A 76 15.73 -19.38 4.78
N ALA A 77 16.91 -19.65 4.22
CA ALA A 77 18.07 -18.75 4.30
C ALA A 77 17.88 -17.40 3.59
N GLN A 78 16.94 -17.30 2.63
CA GLN A 78 16.66 -16.07 1.89
C GLN A 78 15.53 -15.24 2.50
N ARG A 79 14.68 -15.84 3.36
CA ARG A 79 13.47 -15.19 3.90
C ARG A 79 13.83 -13.94 4.70
N HIS A 80 14.60 -14.09 5.79
CA HIS A 80 14.94 -12.96 6.67
C HIS A 80 15.70 -11.84 5.91
N PRO A 81 16.77 -12.12 5.13
CA PRO A 81 17.43 -11.08 4.35
C PRO A 81 16.48 -10.29 3.45
N THR A 82 15.55 -10.97 2.78
CA THR A 82 14.58 -10.32 1.88
C THR A 82 13.57 -9.46 2.65
N ILE A 83 13.09 -9.95 3.80
CA ILE A 83 12.16 -9.22 4.66
C ILE A 83 12.81 -7.94 5.19
N PHE A 84 14.04 -8.02 5.70
CA PHE A 84 14.76 -6.85 6.19
C PHE A 84 15.08 -5.87 5.05
N ALA A 85 15.56 -6.36 3.90
CA ALA A 85 15.78 -5.49 2.73
C ALA A 85 14.49 -4.77 2.29
N THR A 86 13.35 -5.46 2.34
CA THR A 86 12.05 -4.87 2.04
C THR A 86 11.67 -3.79 3.06
N PHE A 87 11.90 -4.05 4.35
CA PHE A 87 11.67 -3.06 5.41
C PHE A 87 12.57 -1.82 5.28
N GLU A 88 13.85 -1.99 4.96
CA GLU A 88 14.77 -0.86 4.80
C GLU A 88 14.36 0.08 3.67
N ALA A 89 13.81 -0.49 2.59
CA ALA A 89 13.36 0.26 1.43
C ALA A 89 12.07 1.08 1.67
N LEU A 90 11.36 0.85 2.78
CA LEU A 90 10.19 1.65 3.14
C LEU A 90 10.57 3.10 3.48
N ALA A 91 9.77 4.04 3.00
CA ALA A 91 9.76 5.40 3.54
C ALA A 91 9.13 5.40 4.95
N PRO A 92 9.44 6.40 5.81
CA PRO A 92 8.79 6.53 7.11
C PRO A 92 7.26 6.62 6.96
N GLY A 93 6.53 5.84 7.75
CA GLY A 93 5.07 5.72 7.68
C GLY A 93 4.54 4.71 6.66
N GLU A 94 5.41 4.11 5.83
CA GLU A 94 5.03 3.02 4.93
C GLU A 94 5.09 1.65 5.61
N SER A 95 4.49 0.67 4.96
CA SER A 95 4.33 -0.69 5.47
C SER A 95 4.14 -1.70 4.33
N PHE A 96 4.34 -2.98 4.65
CA PHE A 96 4.12 -4.10 3.75
C PHE A 96 3.49 -5.28 4.52
N LEU A 97 2.85 -6.19 3.80
CA LEU A 97 2.28 -7.43 4.35
C LEU A 97 3.25 -8.59 4.16
N LEU A 98 3.70 -9.17 5.26
CA LEU A 98 4.43 -10.44 5.26
C LEU A 98 3.45 -11.60 5.31
N VAL A 99 3.55 -12.54 4.36
CA VAL A 99 2.87 -13.84 4.41
C VAL A 99 3.88 -14.95 4.68
N ASN A 100 3.72 -15.65 5.80
CA ASN A 100 4.62 -16.71 6.26
C ASN A 100 3.86 -18.04 6.48
N ASP A 101 4.59 -19.16 6.42
CA ASP A 101 4.05 -20.52 6.61
C ASP A 101 4.06 -20.98 8.09
N HIS A 102 4.65 -20.20 8.99
CA HIS A 102 4.69 -20.48 10.43
C HIS A 102 4.66 -19.20 11.27
N ASP A 103 4.56 -19.37 12.59
CA ASP A 103 4.60 -18.27 13.56
C ASP A 103 5.92 -17.46 13.40
N PRO A 104 5.84 -16.17 13.06
CA PRO A 104 7.01 -15.30 12.84
C PRO A 104 7.68 -14.83 14.15
N LYS A 105 7.36 -15.41 15.31
CA LYS A 105 7.93 -15.00 16.61
C LYS A 105 9.47 -14.86 16.64
N PRO A 106 10.28 -15.77 16.04
CA PRO A 106 11.73 -15.58 15.96
C PRO A 106 12.13 -14.32 15.18
N LEU A 107 11.45 -14.06 14.05
CA LEU A 107 11.66 -12.87 13.23
C LEU A 107 11.28 -11.59 13.98
N PHE A 108 10.18 -11.60 14.74
CA PHE A 108 9.77 -10.47 15.59
C PHE A 108 10.86 -10.11 16.61
N TYR A 109 11.43 -11.09 17.31
CA TYR A 109 12.53 -10.82 18.24
C TYR A 109 13.78 -10.28 17.54
N GLN A 110 14.06 -10.74 16.32
CA GLN A 110 15.16 -10.19 15.52
C GLN A 110 14.91 -8.71 15.18
N PHE A 111 13.70 -8.34 14.76
CA PHE A 111 13.31 -6.94 14.55
C PHE A 111 13.45 -6.10 15.83
N GLN A 112 13.03 -6.62 16.98
CA GLN A 112 13.20 -5.92 18.27
C GLN A 112 14.67 -5.65 18.61
N ALA A 113 15.55 -6.62 18.35
CA ALA A 113 16.97 -6.47 18.64
C ALA A 113 17.67 -5.52 17.65
N GLU A 114 17.33 -5.61 16.36
CA GLU A 114 18.05 -4.90 15.30
C GLU A 114 17.45 -3.54 14.94
N ARG A 115 16.15 -3.31 15.16
CA ARG A 115 15.42 -2.09 14.80
C ARG A 115 14.57 -1.55 15.97
N PRO A 116 15.12 -1.43 17.19
CA PRO A 116 14.33 -1.01 18.35
C PRO A 116 13.67 0.35 18.12
N GLY A 117 12.35 0.40 18.30
CA GLY A 117 11.56 1.63 18.18
C GLY A 117 11.42 2.21 16.77
N GLN A 118 11.82 1.46 15.72
CA GLN A 118 11.76 1.90 14.32
C GLN A 118 10.67 1.20 13.50
N PHE A 119 10.07 0.14 14.02
CA PHE A 119 9.05 -0.64 13.33
C PHE A 119 7.76 -0.75 14.13
N GLU A 120 6.68 -0.95 13.39
CA GLU A 120 5.38 -1.38 13.87
C GLU A 120 5.12 -2.81 13.41
N TRP A 121 4.46 -3.60 14.26
CA TRP A 121 4.18 -5.01 14.01
C TRP A 121 2.72 -5.30 14.32
N THR A 122 1.92 -5.53 13.29
CA THR A 122 0.48 -5.75 13.43
C THR A 122 0.12 -7.12 12.84
N PRO A 123 -0.14 -8.13 13.67
CA PRO A 123 -0.68 -9.40 13.21
C PRO A 123 -2.08 -9.17 12.61
N LEU A 124 -2.29 -9.65 11.38
CA LEU A 124 -3.58 -9.60 10.69
C LEU A 124 -4.23 -10.99 10.60
N GLU A 125 -3.42 -12.03 10.47
CA GLU A 125 -3.87 -13.41 10.50
C GLU A 125 -2.87 -14.27 11.27
N THR A 126 -3.40 -15.06 12.19
CA THR A 126 -2.67 -16.05 12.98
C THR A 126 -3.18 -17.42 12.56
N GLY A 127 -2.28 -18.33 12.19
CA GLY A 127 -2.58 -19.58 11.46
C GLY A 127 -3.55 -20.57 12.13
N PRO A 128 -3.60 -21.83 11.65
CA PRO A 128 -2.44 -22.59 11.19
C PRO A 128 -2.17 -22.58 9.68
N GLU A 129 -3.08 -22.10 8.84
CA GLU A 129 -2.95 -22.21 7.38
C GLU A 129 -1.96 -21.19 6.78
N ARG A 130 -1.94 -19.97 7.33
CA ARG A 130 -0.98 -18.92 6.98
C ARG A 130 -0.87 -17.90 8.10
N TRP A 131 0.24 -17.18 8.14
CA TRP A 131 0.46 -16.08 9.07
C TRP A 131 0.65 -14.80 8.28
N VAL A 132 -0.17 -13.79 8.56
CA VAL A 132 -0.11 -12.49 7.87
C VAL A 132 0.19 -11.40 8.88
N ILE A 133 1.22 -10.61 8.62
CA ILE A 133 1.72 -9.56 9.50
C ILE A 133 1.93 -8.32 8.67
N ARG A 134 1.31 -7.22 9.07
CA ARG A 134 1.67 -5.90 8.57
C ARG A 134 2.88 -5.39 9.33
N ILE A 135 3.96 -5.12 8.60
CA ILE A 135 5.21 -4.58 9.13
C ILE A 135 5.37 -3.17 8.60
N GLY A 136 5.38 -2.17 9.50
CA GLY A 136 5.47 -0.76 9.16
C GLY A 136 6.74 -0.10 9.67
N LYS A 137 7.22 0.94 8.98
CA LYS A 137 8.32 1.79 9.45
C LYS A 137 7.74 3.02 10.14
N VAL A 138 8.16 3.30 11.36
CA VAL A 138 7.62 4.42 12.15
C VAL A 138 7.89 5.74 11.42
N GLY A 139 6.84 6.54 11.19
CA GLY A 139 6.95 7.90 10.66
C GLY A 139 7.42 8.87 11.73
N ARG A 140 8.55 9.54 11.53
CA ARG A 140 8.99 10.69 12.33
C ARG A 140 9.36 11.84 11.42
#